data_AF-A0A1J7IMT2-F1
#
_entry.id   AF-A0A1J7IMT2-F1
#
_cell.length_a   1.000
_cell.length_b   1.000
_cell.length_c   1.000
_cell.angle_alpha   90.00
_cell.angle_beta   90.00
_cell.angle_gamma   90.00
#
_symmetry.space_group_name_H-M   'P 1'
#
loop_
_entity.id
_entity.type
_entity.pdbx_description
1 polymer ?
#
loop_
_entity_poly.entity_id
_entity_poly.type
_entity_poly.pdbx_seq_one_letter_code
_entity_poly.pdbx_strand_id
1 'polypeptide(L)'
;MKMLYGGFAESKPSNPETTWVVRLPEDDPEALAMLLNAVHGTVETIPKELPEELLYGVTVLTDKYDMAKTLRPWAQIDLRTFRTGGSSDFDTMWHQDNDSFLRAIWIARELGDQGGFEARLRFLAMTCSKDDDGSLFDRSMNRLDDHEMLSSIDILGTTALGASLSMSLPM
;
A
#
# COMPACT_ATOMS: atom_id res chain seq x y z
N MET A 1 -15.71 -12.12 13.61
CA MET A 1 -14.47 -12.92 13.80
C MET A 1 -14.74 -14.37 13.44
N LYS A 2 -14.42 -14.80 12.20
CA LYS A 2 -14.52 -16.22 11.79
C LYS A 2 -13.20 -16.98 11.95
N MET A 3 -12.06 -16.29 11.94
CA MET A 3 -10.72 -16.90 11.97
C MET A 3 -10.37 -17.53 13.34
N LEU A 4 -10.59 -16.80 14.44
CA LEU A 4 -10.18 -17.25 15.79
C LEU A 4 -11.20 -18.16 16.49
N TYR A 5 -12.46 -18.15 16.05
CA TYR A 5 -13.56 -18.86 16.70
C TYR A 5 -14.39 -19.70 15.70
N GLY A 6 -13.83 -19.96 14.52
CA GLY A 6 -14.49 -20.73 13.47
C GLY A 6 -13.82 -22.09 13.25
N GLY A 7 -13.80 -22.53 11.98
CA GLY A 7 -13.20 -23.81 11.57
C GLY A 7 -11.84 -23.65 10.89
N PHE A 8 -11.08 -22.62 11.24
CA PHE A 8 -9.78 -22.33 10.64
C PHE A 8 -8.64 -22.93 11.48
N ALA A 9 -7.44 -23.03 10.90
CA ALA A 9 -6.26 -23.57 11.58
C ALA A 9 -5.87 -22.74 12.82
N GLU A 10 -6.21 -21.46 12.82
CA GLU A 10 -5.95 -20.49 13.88
C GLU A 10 -7.04 -20.48 14.96
N SER A 11 -8.09 -21.30 14.80
CA SER A 11 -9.22 -21.30 15.72
C SER A 11 -8.83 -21.81 17.10
N LYS A 12 -9.43 -21.19 18.12
CA LYS A 12 -9.17 -21.52 19.51
C LYS A 12 -9.52 -22.98 19.78
N PRO A 13 -8.61 -23.78 20.36
CA PRO A 13 -8.88 -25.17 20.69
C PRO A 13 -10.01 -25.27 21.71
N SER A 14 -10.86 -26.28 21.55
CA SER A 14 -11.97 -26.54 22.49
C SER A 14 -11.48 -27.06 23.85
N ASN A 15 -10.29 -27.65 23.89
CA ASN A 15 -9.66 -28.10 25.13
C ASN A 15 -8.88 -26.93 25.77
N PRO A 16 -9.27 -26.45 26.97
CA PRO A 16 -8.58 -25.36 27.67
C PRO A 16 -7.16 -25.70 28.12
N GLU A 17 -6.78 -26.98 28.20
CA GLU A 17 -5.41 -27.41 28.53
C GLU A 17 -4.44 -27.34 27.34
N THR A 18 -4.97 -27.12 26.12
CA THR A 18 -4.14 -26.98 24.92
C THR A 18 -3.70 -25.53 24.76
N THR A 19 -2.38 -25.30 24.73
CA THR A 19 -1.83 -23.98 24.40
C THR A 19 -2.30 -23.56 23.02
N TRP A 20 -2.99 -22.43 22.94
CA TRP A 20 -3.45 -21.88 21.68
C TRP A 20 -2.31 -21.11 21.01
N VAL A 21 -1.85 -21.61 19.87
CA VAL A 21 -0.79 -20.99 19.07
C VAL A 21 -1.34 -20.67 17.69
N VAL A 22 -1.33 -19.38 17.34
CA VAL A 22 -1.64 -18.91 15.99
C VAL A 22 -0.33 -18.72 15.24
N ARG A 23 -0.16 -19.42 14.12
CA ARG A 23 1.05 -19.31 13.28
C ARG A 23 0.76 -18.34 12.14
N LEU A 24 1.62 -17.34 11.98
CA LEU A 24 1.52 -16.32 10.94
C LEU A 24 2.80 -16.34 10.08
N PRO A 25 3.06 -17.41 9.31
CA PRO A 25 4.32 -17.59 8.60
C PRO A 25 4.51 -16.63 7.41
N GLU A 26 3.43 -16.00 6.95
CA GLU A 26 3.42 -15.10 5.79
C GLU A 26 3.68 -13.64 6.17
N ASP A 27 3.59 -13.29 7.45
CA ASP A 27 3.73 -11.90 7.90
C ASP A 27 5.19 -11.60 8.21
N ASP A 28 5.65 -10.42 7.77
CA ASP A 28 6.93 -9.89 8.20
C ASP A 28 6.90 -9.59 9.72
N PRO A 29 7.81 -10.17 10.53
CA PRO A 29 7.80 -10.01 11.97
C PRO A 29 8.00 -8.55 12.43
N GLU A 30 8.78 -7.76 11.70
CA GLU A 30 9.10 -6.39 12.08
C GLU A 30 7.90 -5.46 11.83
N ALA A 31 7.29 -5.56 10.65
CA ALA A 31 6.07 -4.86 10.31
C ALA A 31 4.91 -5.25 11.23
N LEU A 32 4.77 -6.53 11.56
CA LEU A 32 3.71 -7.00 12.46
C LEU A 32 3.92 -6.47 13.88
N ALA A 33 5.15 -6.51 14.41
CA ALA A 33 5.46 -5.95 15.72
C ALA A 33 5.15 -4.44 15.76
N MET A 34 5.46 -3.73 14.68
CA MET A 34 5.18 -2.31 14.53
C MET A 34 3.68 -2.01 14.49
N LEU A 35 2.90 -2.78 13.74
CA LEU A 35 1.43 -2.68 13.73
C LEU A 35 0.84 -2.94 15.12
N LEU A 36 1.32 -3.97 15.83
CA LEU A 36 0.85 -4.28 17.18
C LEU A 36 1.17 -3.14 18.16
N ASN A 37 2.37 -2.54 18.07
CA ASN A 37 2.70 -1.35 18.84
C ASN A 37 1.75 -0.18 18.53
N ALA A 38 1.43 0.04 17.24
CA ALA A 38 0.45 1.04 16.82
C ALA A 38 -0.93 0.80 17.45
N VAL A 39 -1.42 -0.44 17.39
CA VAL A 39 -2.73 -0.86 17.93
C VAL A 39 -2.78 -0.69 19.45
N HIS A 40 -1.69 -1.01 20.15
CA HIS A 40 -1.60 -0.87 21.61
C HIS A 40 -1.33 0.57 22.08
N GLY A 41 -1.18 1.53 21.16
CA GLY A 41 -0.97 2.94 21.50
C GLY A 41 0.41 3.24 22.06
N THR A 42 1.39 2.35 21.86
CA THR A 42 2.80 2.56 22.26
C THR A 42 3.52 3.44 21.24
N VAL A 43 2.95 4.61 20.94
CA VAL A 43 3.45 5.50 19.90
C VAL A 43 4.87 6.02 20.15
N GLU A 44 5.33 6.02 21.40
CA GLU A 44 6.71 6.40 21.76
C GLU A 44 7.78 5.43 21.23
N THR A 45 7.40 4.18 20.89
CA THR A 45 8.33 3.20 20.31
C THR A 45 8.43 3.29 18.80
N ILE A 46 7.67 4.19 18.16
CA ILE A 46 7.69 4.35 16.70
C ILE A 46 8.79 5.35 16.34
N PRO A 47 9.75 4.96 15.49
CA PRO A 47 10.75 5.88 14.96
C PRO A 47 10.10 7.10 14.29
N LYS A 48 10.69 8.28 14.47
CA LYS A 48 10.26 9.51 13.76
C LYS A 48 10.51 9.43 12.25
N GLU A 49 11.48 8.63 11.86
CA GLU A 49 11.83 8.32 10.48
C GLU A 49 11.73 6.81 10.31
N LEU A 50 10.82 6.37 9.46
CA LEU A 50 10.61 4.95 9.14
C LEU A 50 11.19 4.66 7.76
N PRO A 51 11.96 3.57 7.59
CA PRO A 51 12.31 3.07 6.27
C PRO A 51 11.05 2.83 5.44
N GLU A 52 11.10 3.16 4.15
CA GLU A 52 9.97 2.98 3.24
C GLU A 52 9.47 1.53 3.23
N GLU A 53 10.37 0.55 3.20
CA GLU A 53 10.01 -0.87 3.13
C GLU A 53 9.21 -1.32 4.36
N LEU A 54 9.61 -0.83 5.54
CA LEU A 54 8.94 -1.14 6.80
C LEU A 54 7.57 -0.46 6.86
N LEU A 55 7.48 0.81 6.45
CA LEU A 55 6.19 1.51 6.39
C LEU A 55 5.25 0.83 5.37
N TYR A 56 5.77 0.45 4.21
CA TYR A 56 5.03 -0.32 3.22
C TYR A 56 4.50 -1.63 3.81
N GLY A 57 5.37 -2.43 4.44
CA GLY A 57 4.98 -3.69 5.09
C GLY A 57 3.88 -3.49 6.13
N VAL A 58 3.98 -2.45 6.98
CA VAL A 58 2.93 -2.11 7.94
C VAL A 58 1.61 -1.80 7.25
N THR A 59 1.64 -0.99 6.18
CA THR A 59 0.42 -0.64 5.43
C THR A 59 -0.20 -1.83 4.69
N VAL A 60 0.60 -2.79 4.22
CA VAL A 60 0.10 -4.06 3.67
C VAL A 60 -0.60 -4.89 4.74
N LEU A 61 0.01 -4.99 5.93
CA LEU A 61 -0.62 -5.71 7.05
C LEU A 61 -1.91 -5.03 7.51
N THR A 62 -2.01 -3.69 7.43
CA THR A 62 -3.26 -3.01 7.78
C THR A 62 -4.38 -3.26 6.79
N ASP A 63 -4.09 -3.45 5.51
CA ASP A 63 -5.09 -3.89 4.53
C ASP A 63 -5.51 -5.35 4.83
N LYS A 64 -4.53 -6.26 5.03
CA LYS A 64 -4.76 -7.68 5.35
C LYS A 64 -5.64 -7.89 6.59
N TYR A 65 -5.42 -7.09 7.64
CA TYR A 65 -6.10 -7.22 8.92
C TYR A 65 -7.28 -6.26 9.12
N ASP A 66 -7.67 -5.48 8.10
CA ASP A 66 -8.71 -4.43 8.19
C ASP A 66 -8.45 -3.43 9.34
N MET A 67 -7.19 -2.97 9.42
CA MET A 67 -6.67 -2.10 10.48
C MET A 67 -6.21 -0.72 9.98
N ALA A 68 -6.46 -0.32 8.72
CA ALA A 68 -5.99 0.96 8.17
C ALA A 68 -6.28 2.18 9.08
N LYS A 69 -7.40 2.16 9.83
CA LYS A 69 -7.79 3.22 10.76
C LYS A 69 -6.81 3.43 11.92
N THR A 70 -6.01 2.43 12.29
CA THR A 70 -5.04 2.50 13.39
C THR A 70 -3.82 3.34 13.03
N LEU A 71 -3.55 3.53 11.73
CA LEU A 71 -2.44 4.35 11.23
C LEU A 71 -2.80 5.84 11.12
N ARG A 72 -4.06 6.23 11.35
CA ARG A 72 -4.48 7.65 11.29
C ARG A 72 -3.65 8.60 12.17
N PRO A 73 -3.22 8.24 13.39
CA PRO A 73 -2.33 9.08 14.17
C PRO A 73 -0.95 9.28 13.49
N TRP A 74 -0.52 8.34 12.65
CA TRP A 74 0.76 8.38 11.94
C TRP A 74 0.69 9.22 10.67
N ALA A 75 -0.50 9.32 10.05
CA ALA A 75 -0.74 10.26 8.97
C ALA A 75 -0.51 11.73 9.41
N GLN A 76 -0.61 12.00 10.72
CA GLN A 76 -0.33 13.31 11.32
C GLN A 76 1.14 13.47 11.74
N ILE A 77 1.86 12.36 11.92
CA ILE A 77 3.32 12.39 12.05
C ILE A 77 3.86 12.78 10.69
N ASP A 78 4.84 13.67 10.69
CA ASP A 78 5.26 14.42 9.52
C ASP A 78 5.91 13.48 8.47
N LEU A 79 5.09 12.86 7.62
CA LEU A 79 5.49 12.06 6.46
C LEU A 79 6.13 12.92 5.36
N ARG A 80 6.78 14.04 5.72
CA ARG A 80 7.55 14.89 4.81
C ARG A 80 8.55 14.09 3.99
N THR A 81 9.11 13.02 4.57
CA THR A 81 9.99 12.07 3.88
C THR A 81 9.34 11.43 2.65
N PHE A 82 8.01 11.24 2.65
CA PHE A 82 7.25 10.65 1.55
C PHE A 82 6.52 11.68 0.69
N ARG A 83 6.46 12.96 1.09
CA ARG A 83 5.76 14.03 0.35
C ARG A 83 6.65 14.78 -0.63
N THR A 84 7.92 14.41 -0.77
CA THR A 84 8.85 15.10 -1.68
C THR A 84 8.55 14.79 -3.14
N GLY A 85 8.30 15.84 -3.94
CA GLY A 85 8.39 15.77 -5.39
C GLY A 85 7.41 16.68 -6.14
N GLY A 86 7.91 17.60 -6.96
CA GLY A 86 7.15 18.18 -8.08
C GLY A 86 7.05 17.20 -9.25
N SER A 87 6.29 17.53 -10.30
CA SER A 87 6.11 16.64 -11.46
C SER A 87 7.43 16.28 -12.19
N SER A 88 8.45 17.14 -12.12
CA SER A 88 9.81 16.86 -12.62
C SER A 88 10.53 15.78 -11.80
N ASP A 89 10.19 15.69 -10.52
CA ASP A 89 10.83 14.77 -9.58
C ASP A 89 10.24 13.37 -9.77
N PHE A 90 8.95 13.27 -10.13
CA PHE A 90 8.29 11.97 -10.38
C PHE A 90 8.87 11.22 -11.57
N ASP A 91 9.23 11.88 -12.66
CA ASP A 91 9.86 11.23 -13.83
C ASP A 91 11.22 10.61 -13.45
N THR A 92 12.02 11.37 -12.68
CA THR A 92 13.30 10.88 -12.15
C THR A 92 13.10 9.71 -11.19
N MET A 93 12.17 9.83 -10.24
CA MET A 93 11.86 8.78 -9.25
C MET A 93 11.38 7.51 -9.95
N TRP A 94 10.46 7.63 -10.91
CA TRP A 94 9.91 6.52 -11.68
C TRP A 94 11.01 5.74 -12.42
N HIS A 95 11.95 6.43 -13.04
CA HIS A 95 13.04 5.80 -13.78
C HIS A 95 14.15 5.24 -12.91
N GLN A 96 14.28 5.74 -11.67
CA GLN A 96 15.28 5.27 -10.72
C GLN A 96 14.82 4.00 -10.00
N ASP A 97 13.57 3.99 -9.54
CA ASP A 97 12.98 2.90 -8.76
C ASP A 97 11.45 2.93 -8.88
N ASN A 98 10.93 2.15 -9.82
CA ASN A 98 9.49 2.02 -10.06
C ASN A 98 8.78 1.36 -8.87
N ASP A 99 9.40 0.39 -8.21
CA ASP A 99 8.85 -0.31 -7.05
C ASP A 99 8.63 0.66 -5.89
N SER A 100 9.64 1.48 -5.58
CA SER A 100 9.53 2.53 -4.56
C SER A 100 8.44 3.54 -4.90
N PHE A 101 8.33 3.94 -6.17
CA PHE A 101 7.27 4.83 -6.63
C PHE A 101 5.86 4.23 -6.41
N LEU A 102 5.68 2.94 -6.73
CA LEU A 102 4.43 2.24 -6.54
C LEU A 102 4.11 2.03 -5.04
N ARG A 103 5.11 1.70 -4.21
CA ARG A 103 4.98 1.62 -2.74
C ARG A 103 4.53 2.96 -2.16
N ALA A 104 5.06 4.08 -2.66
CA ALA A 104 4.64 5.40 -2.23
C ALA A 104 3.17 5.72 -2.58
N ILE A 105 2.64 5.21 -3.70
CA ILE A 105 1.21 5.30 -4.02
C ILE A 105 0.38 4.54 -2.98
N TRP A 106 0.77 3.29 -2.69
CA TRP A 106 0.10 2.44 -1.70
C TRP A 106 0.08 3.08 -0.31
N ILE A 107 1.25 3.50 0.17
CA ILE A 107 1.42 4.15 1.47
C ILE A 107 0.54 5.41 1.56
N ALA A 108 0.54 6.25 0.51
CA ALA A 108 -0.28 7.46 0.50
C ALA A 108 -1.77 7.15 0.60
N ARG A 109 -2.26 6.11 -0.10
CA ARG A 109 -3.65 5.63 0.01
C ARG A 109 -3.98 5.18 1.43
N GLU A 110 -3.18 4.28 1.98
CA GLU A 110 -3.45 3.66 3.29
C GLU A 110 -3.38 4.67 4.44
N LEU A 111 -2.48 5.65 4.36
CA LEU A 111 -2.37 6.73 5.35
C LEU A 111 -3.39 7.85 5.14
N GLY A 112 -4.12 7.85 4.02
CA GLY A 112 -5.10 8.88 3.70
C GLY A 112 -4.50 10.20 3.20
N ASP A 113 -3.26 10.21 2.72
CA ASP A 113 -2.66 11.34 2.00
C ASP A 113 -3.24 11.42 0.58
N GLN A 114 -4.47 11.94 0.49
CA GLN A 114 -5.20 12.06 -0.77
C GLN A 114 -4.41 12.88 -1.82
N GLY A 115 -3.73 13.95 -1.40
CA GLY A 115 -2.97 14.80 -2.33
C GLY A 115 -1.76 14.07 -2.92
N GLY A 116 -0.99 13.38 -2.09
CA GLY A 116 0.15 12.57 -2.55
C GLY A 116 -0.27 11.36 -3.38
N PHE A 117 -1.40 10.74 -3.04
CA PHE A 117 -1.99 9.64 -3.79
C PHE A 117 -2.44 10.08 -5.19
N GLU A 118 -3.28 11.12 -5.29
CA GLU A 118 -3.82 11.61 -6.55
C GLU A 118 -2.73 12.10 -7.50
N ALA A 119 -1.72 12.81 -6.98
CA ALA A 119 -0.63 13.34 -7.80
C ALA A 119 0.19 12.22 -8.48
N ARG A 120 0.53 11.16 -7.74
CA ARG A 120 1.30 10.02 -8.27
C ARG A 120 0.46 9.10 -9.15
N LEU A 121 -0.80 8.87 -8.78
CA LEU A 121 -1.72 8.09 -9.61
C LEU A 121 -1.94 8.79 -10.96
N ARG A 122 -2.07 10.12 -10.97
CA ARG A 122 -2.15 10.91 -12.20
C ARG A 122 -0.87 10.80 -13.04
N PHE A 123 0.30 10.84 -12.40
CA PHE A 123 1.56 10.63 -13.12
C PHE A 123 1.58 9.25 -13.78
N LEU A 124 1.28 8.18 -13.04
CA LEU A 124 1.18 6.82 -13.55
C LEU A 124 0.20 6.73 -14.74
N ALA A 125 -0.97 7.36 -14.62
CA ALA A 125 -1.96 7.41 -15.69
C ALA A 125 -1.49 8.08 -16.98
N MET A 126 -0.54 9.02 -16.89
CA MET A 126 0.01 9.76 -18.03
C MET A 126 1.26 9.11 -18.63
N THR A 127 1.90 8.20 -17.91
CA THR A 127 3.13 7.53 -18.35
C THR A 127 2.91 6.08 -18.76
N CYS A 128 1.85 5.43 -18.27
CA CYS A 128 1.50 4.07 -18.62
C CYS A 128 0.60 3.99 -19.85
N SER A 129 0.68 2.85 -20.53
CA SER A 129 -0.21 2.48 -21.63
C SER A 129 -0.86 1.12 -21.34
N LYS A 130 -2.00 0.86 -22.01
CA LYS A 130 -2.65 -0.46 -21.99
C LYS A 130 -2.39 -1.15 -23.32
N ASP A 131 -2.12 -2.45 -23.28
CA ASP A 131 -2.14 -3.29 -24.48
C ASP A 131 -3.57 -3.72 -24.85
N ASP A 132 -3.70 -4.47 -25.94
CA ASP A 132 -4.98 -4.98 -26.44
C ASP A 132 -5.67 -5.95 -25.46
N ASP A 133 -4.91 -6.57 -24.55
CA ASP A 133 -5.40 -7.47 -23.51
C ASP A 133 -5.75 -6.72 -22.20
N GLY A 134 -5.56 -5.41 -22.16
CA GLY A 134 -5.84 -4.55 -21.01
C GLY A 134 -4.75 -4.54 -19.92
N SER A 135 -3.60 -5.16 -20.18
CA SER A 135 -2.43 -5.17 -19.30
C SER A 135 -1.73 -3.80 -19.31
N LEU A 136 -1.26 -3.33 -18.16
CA LEU A 136 -0.56 -2.05 -18.02
C LEU A 136 0.94 -2.20 -18.26
N PHE A 137 1.48 -1.30 -19.06
CA PHE A 137 2.91 -1.17 -19.34
C PHE A 137 3.40 0.25 -19.10
N ASP A 138 4.64 0.37 -18.66
CA ASP A 138 5.36 1.64 -18.64
C ASP A 138 5.93 2.01 -20.02
N ARG A 139 6.56 3.21 -20.13
CA ARG A 139 7.21 3.65 -21.38
C ARG A 139 8.39 2.77 -21.82
N SER A 140 8.95 1.99 -20.90
CA SER A 140 10.04 1.05 -21.13
C SER A 140 9.53 -0.35 -21.50
N MET A 141 8.21 -0.53 -21.66
CA MET A 141 7.54 -1.81 -21.91
C MET A 141 7.65 -2.82 -20.76
N ASN A 142 7.90 -2.37 -19.53
CA ASN A 142 7.79 -3.22 -18.34
C ASN A 142 6.32 -3.38 -17.98
N ARG A 143 5.91 -4.62 -17.70
CA ARG A 143 4.55 -4.93 -17.25
C ARG A 143 4.38 -4.51 -15.80
N LEU A 144 3.30 -3.80 -15.51
CA LEU A 144 3.02 -3.27 -14.18
C LEU A 144 1.98 -4.09 -13.41
N ASP A 145 1.14 -4.88 -14.10
CA ASP A 145 0.10 -5.66 -13.43
C ASP A 145 0.62 -6.77 -12.51
N ASP A 146 1.90 -7.11 -12.65
CA ASP A 146 2.57 -8.08 -11.78
C ASP A 146 2.79 -7.54 -10.35
N HIS A 147 2.63 -6.23 -10.14
CA HIS A 147 2.70 -5.63 -8.80
C HIS A 147 1.36 -5.81 -8.06
N GLU A 148 1.39 -6.61 -6.99
CA GLU A 148 0.25 -6.89 -6.09
C GLU A 148 -0.47 -5.63 -5.59
N MET A 149 0.25 -4.51 -5.46
CA MET A 149 -0.33 -3.22 -5.10
C MET A 149 -1.35 -2.72 -6.13
N LEU A 150 -1.06 -2.84 -7.43
CA LEU A 150 -1.90 -2.28 -8.49
C LEU A 150 -3.19 -3.08 -8.67
N SER A 151 -3.16 -4.39 -8.36
CA SER A 151 -4.36 -5.23 -8.36
C SER A 151 -5.27 -4.91 -7.17
N SER A 152 -4.71 -4.60 -5.99
CA SER A 152 -5.50 -4.28 -4.79
C SER A 152 -6.08 -2.86 -4.77
N ILE A 153 -5.48 -1.88 -5.46
CA ILE A 153 -6.02 -0.51 -5.56
C ILE A 153 -7.22 -0.43 -6.55
N ASP A 154 -7.57 -1.52 -7.25
CA ASP A 154 -8.60 -1.55 -8.32
C ASP A 154 -8.36 -0.47 -9.39
N ILE A 155 -7.09 -0.15 -9.66
CA ILE A 155 -6.68 0.82 -10.69
C ILE A 155 -7.08 0.30 -12.09
N LEU A 156 -7.14 -1.02 -12.24
CA LEU A 156 -7.51 -1.70 -13.47
C LEU A 156 -9.01 -1.64 -13.77
N GLY A 157 -9.88 -1.65 -12.73
CA GLY A 157 -11.33 -1.62 -12.86
C GLY A 157 -11.96 -0.22 -12.76
N THR A 158 -11.28 0.75 -12.15
CA THR A 158 -11.84 2.09 -12.00
C THR A 158 -11.65 2.96 -13.24
N THR A 159 -12.75 3.63 -13.60
CA THR A 159 -12.88 4.82 -14.44
C THR A 159 -11.85 5.94 -14.19
N ALA A 160 -10.93 5.83 -13.23
CA ALA A 160 -9.88 6.80 -12.94
C ALA A 160 -8.86 6.93 -14.09
N LEU A 161 -8.42 5.81 -14.68
CA LEU A 161 -7.58 5.84 -15.89
C LEU A 161 -8.39 6.25 -17.13
N GLY A 162 -9.63 5.78 -17.25
CA GLY A 162 -10.52 6.11 -18.38
C GLY A 162 -10.93 7.59 -18.43
N ALA A 163 -11.17 8.22 -17.28
CA ALA A 163 -11.52 9.63 -17.20
C ALA A 163 -10.31 10.54 -17.44
N SER A 164 -9.13 10.18 -16.92
CA SER A 164 -7.89 10.95 -17.13
C SER A 164 -7.39 10.86 -18.58
N LEU A 165 -7.55 9.71 -19.24
CA LEU A 165 -7.25 9.54 -20.67
C LEU A 165 -8.30 10.19 -21.60
N SER A 166 -9.54 10.42 -21.13
CA SER A 166 -10.58 11.12 -21.91
C SER A 166 -10.43 12.65 -21.94
N MET A 167 -9.56 13.22 -21.09
CA MET A 167 -9.34 14.68 -21.01
C MET A 167 -8.15 15.20 -21.84
N SER A 168 -7.55 14.36 -22.69
CA SER A 168 -6.42 14.75 -23.56
C SER A 168 -6.67 14.47 -25.04
N LEU A 169 -7.89 14.75 -25.52
CA LEU A 169 -8.14 14.99 -26.94
C LEU A 169 -8.94 16.29 -27.15
N PRO A 170 -8.25 17.38 -27.49
CA PRO A 170 -8.73 18.32 -28.49
C PRO A 170 -7.97 18.11 -29.81
N MET A 171 -8.73 18.28 -30.90
CA MET A 171 -8.37 18.17 -32.32
C MET A 171 -7.04 18.81 -32.72
#